data_AF-A0A417WVB4-F1
#
_entry.id   AF-A0A417WVB4-F1
#
_cell.length_a   1.000
_cell.length_b   1.000
_cell.length_c   1.000
_cell.angle_alpha   90.00
_cell.angle_beta   90.00
_cell.angle_gamma   90.00
#
_symmetry.space_group_name_H-M   'P 1'
#
loop_
_entity.id
_entity.type
_entity.pdbx_description
1 polymer ?
#
loop_
_entity_poly.entity_id
_entity_poly.type
_entity_poly.pdbx_seq_one_letter_code
_entity_poly.pdbx_strand_id
1 'polypeptide(L)' 'MTSGAAALFLQWGIQRTPARYFTAQEVKNYLIRGADRTDTITYPSREWGYGRLQLYQSFTSLMTN' A
#
# COMPACT_ATOMS: atom_id res chain seq x y z
N MET A 1 -12.77 -4.10 -2.04
CA MET A 1 -12.09 -2.88 -1.53
C MET A 1 -10.61 -2.86 -1.92
N THR A 2 -9.84 -3.90 -1.62
CA THR A 2 -8.40 -3.99 -1.94
C THR A 2 -8.07 -3.87 -3.44
N SER A 3 -8.90 -4.44 -4.31
CA SER A 3 -8.76 -4.30 -5.76
C SER A 3 -8.91 -2.85 -6.26
N GLY A 4 -9.82 -2.07 -5.67
CA GLY A 4 -9.99 -0.65 -5.99
C GLY A 4 -8.82 0.21 -5.50
N ALA A 5 -8.29 -0.08 -4.31
CA ALA A 5 -7.08 0.55 -3.79
C ALA A 5 -5.86 0.28 -4.69
N ALA A 6 -5.69 -0.96 -5.16
CA ALA A 6 -4.64 -1.31 -6.10
C ALA A 6 -4.81 -0.61 -7.47
N ALA A 7 -6.05 -0.49 -7.98
CA ALA A 7 -6.33 0.20 -9.23
C ALA A 7 -5.97 1.70 -9.16
N LEU A 8 -6.34 2.38 -8.07
CA LEU A 8 -5.97 3.79 -7.83
C LEU A 8 -4.45 3.96 -7.72
N PHE A 9 -3.78 3.02 -7.05
CA PHE A 9 -2.33 3.03 -6.91
C PHE A 9 -1.61 2.90 -8.26
N LEU A 10 -2.08 2.00 -9.12
CA LEU A 10 -1.56 1.82 -10.48
C LEU A 10 -1.84 3.05 -11.36
N GLN A 11 -3.06 3.60 -11.29
CA GLN A 11 -3.43 4.82 -12.04
C GLN A 11 -2.51 5.99 -11.71
N TRP A 12 -2.22 6.20 -10.43
CA TRP A 12 -1.31 7.27 -9.99
C TRP A 12 0.10 7.11 -10.58
N GLY A 13 0.61 5.88 -10.69
CA GLY A 13 1.92 5.60 -11.29
C GLY A 13 1.95 5.94 -12.78
N ILE A 14 0.90 5.57 -13.50
CA ILE A 14 0.76 5.83 -14.94
C ILE A 14 0.64 7.33 -15.24
N GLN A 15 -0.02 8.09 -14.36
CA GLN A 15 -0.19 9.54 -14.53
C GLN A 15 1.07 10.37 -14.21
N ARG A 16 2.14 9.77 -13.69
CA ARG A 16 3.41 10.48 -13.44
C ARG A 16 4.18 10.74 -14.73
N THR A 17 5.08 11.73 -14.69
CA THR A 17 6.05 11.99 -15.76
C THR A 17 7.47 12.00 -15.18
N PRO A 18 8.33 11.02 -15.54
CA PRO A 18 8.03 9.86 -16.39
C PRO A 18 7.06 8.87 -15.72
N ALA A 19 6.33 8.12 -16.55
CA ALA A 19 5.37 7.12 -16.06
C ALA A 19 6.07 6.03 -15.25
N ARG A 20 5.48 5.64 -14.13
CA ARG A 20 5.98 4.56 -13.26
C ARG A 20 5.00 3.39 -13.29
N TYR A 21 5.49 2.26 -13.78
CA TYR A 21 4.77 0.99 -13.70
C TYR A 21 5.18 0.26 -12.42
N PHE A 22 4.21 -0.41 -11.80
CA PHE A 22 4.44 -1.20 -10.60
C PHE A 22 4.14 -2.66 -10.89
N THR A 23 5.04 -3.53 -10.44
CA THR A 23 4.76 -4.97 -10.36
C THR A 23 3.76 -5.25 -9.25
N ALA A 24 3.05 -6.37 -9.31
CA ALA A 24 2.14 -6.80 -8.25
C ALA A 24 2.84 -6.91 -6.88
N GLN A 25 4.13 -7.27 -6.87
CA GLN A 25 4.94 -7.36 -5.66
C GLN A 25 5.25 -5.97 -5.07
N GLU A 26 5.56 -4.98 -5.89
CA GLU A 26 5.74 -3.59 -5.43
C GLU A 26 4.44 -3.03 -4.84
N VAL A 27 3.32 -3.18 -5.54
CA VAL A 27 2.01 -2.73 -5.03
C VAL A 27 1.72 -3.39 -3.68
N LYS A 28 1.91 -4.71 -3.56
CA LYS A 28 1.74 -5.43 -2.30
C LYS A 28 2.64 -4.86 -1.19
N ASN A 29 3.90 -4.58 -1.48
CA ASN A 29 4.83 -4.04 -0.49
C ASN A 29 4.43 -2.64 -0.03
N TYR A 30 3.97 -1.76 -0.92
CA TYR A 30 3.50 -0.42 -0.55
C TYR A 30 2.20 -0.47 0.28
N LEU A 31 1.27 -1.36 -0.06
CA LEU A 31 0.06 -1.56 0.73
C LEU A 31 0.36 -2.12 2.13
N ILE A 32 1.32 -3.04 2.25
CA ILE A 32 1.78 -3.59 3.54
C ILE A 32 2.49 -2.53 4.39
N ARG A 33 3.31 -1.68 3.77
CA ARG A 33 4.01 -0.59 4.46
C ARG A 33 3.06 0.48 4.96
N GLY A 34 2.06 0.83 4.16
CA GLY A 34 1.02 1.79 4.54
C GLY A 34 -0.09 1.21 5.40
N ALA A 35 -0.08 -0.10 5.71
CA ALA A 35 -1.10 -0.71 6.55
C ALA A 35 -1.06 -0.11 7.96
N ASP A 36 -2.24 0.24 8.47
CA ASP A 36 -2.40 0.77 9.82
C ASP A 36 -2.21 -0.37 10.83
N ARG A 37 -1.40 -0.10 11.86
CA ARG A 37 -0.99 -1.05 12.89
C ARG A 37 -1.21 -0.42 14.24
N THR A 38 -1.75 -1.20 15.16
CA THR A 38 -2.00 -0.79 16.54
C THR A 38 -0.97 -1.42 17.47
N ASP A 39 -0.52 -0.69 18.49
CA ASP A 39 0.51 -1.14 19.43
C ASP A 39 0.08 -2.35 20.28
N THR A 40 -1.22 -2.68 20.30
CA THR A 40 -1.79 -3.81 21.04
C THR A 40 -1.68 -5.15 20.30
N ILE A 41 -1.28 -5.15 19.02
CA ILE A 41 -1.18 -6.35 18.18
C ILE A 41 0.23 -6.45 17.62
N THR A 42 0.86 -7.62 17.75
CA THR A 42 2.13 -7.92 17.07
C THR A 42 1.85 -8.28 15.62
N TYR A 43 2.42 -7.52 14.68
CA TYR A 43 2.28 -7.75 13.24
C TYR A 43 3.56 -8.38 12.64
N PRO A 44 3.44 -9.26 11.62
CA PRO A 44 2.18 -9.78 11.07
C PRO A 44 1.50 -10.78 12.02
N SER A 45 0.17 -10.83 11.99
CA SER A 45 -0.64 -11.79 12.76
C SER A 45 -1.56 -12.60 11.86
N ARG A 46 -2.01 -13.77 12.32
CA ARG A 46 -2.91 -14.63 11.54
C ARG A 46 -4.29 -14.00 11.34
N GLU A 47 -4.75 -13.21 12.31
CA GLU A 47 -6.07 -12.59 12.33
C GLU A 47 -6.11 -11.29 11.52
N TRP A 48 -5.04 -10.49 11.57
CA TRP A 48 -5.01 -9.16 10.96
C TRP A 48 -4.04 -9.03 9.78
N GLY A 49 -3.31 -10.10 9.45
CA GLY A 49 -2.29 -10.06 8.42
C GLY A 49 -1.23 -9.01 8.75
N TYR A 50 -1.05 -8.04 7.86
CA TYR A 50 -0.08 -6.96 8.00
C TYR A 50 -0.65 -5.68 8.66
N GLY A 51 -1.93 -5.70 9.03
CA GLY A 51 -2.66 -4.53 9.51
C GLY A 51 -3.85 -4.19 8.63
N ARG A 52 -4.54 -3.11 9.00
CA ARG A 52 -5.70 -2.62 8.26
C ARG A 52 -5.24 -1.85 7.01
N LEU A 53 -5.85 -2.15 5.86
CA LEU A 53 -5.57 -1.42 4.62
C LEU A 53 -5.84 0.09 4.78
N GLN A 54 -4.82 0.92 4.55
CA GLN A 54 -4.88 2.37 4.68
C GLN A 54 -4.19 3.03 3.46
N LEU A 55 -5.00 3.35 2.46
CA LEU A 55 -4.51 3.75 1.14
C LEU A 55 -3.72 5.08 1.16
N TYR A 56 -4.12 6.02 2.02
CA TYR A 56 -3.45 7.31 2.14
C TYR A 56 -2.00 7.15 2.64
N GLN A 57 -1.79 6.35 3.67
CA GLN A 57 -0.48 5.99 4.21
C GLN A 57 0.37 5.21 3.20
N SER A 58 -0.26 4.38 2.35
CA SER A 58 0.46 3.73 1.25
C SER A 58 1.01 4.74 0.24
N PHE A 59 0.27 5.81 -0.06
CA PHE A 59 0.77 6.91 -0.88
C PHE A 59 1.83 7.75 -0.16
N THR A 60 1.67 8.04 1.14
CA THR A 60 2.70 8.74 1.92
C THR A 60 4.01 7.97 1.93
N SER A 61 3.96 6.67 2.22
CA SER A 61 5.15 5.78 2.19
C SER A 61 5.86 5.74 0.84
N LEU A 62 5.14 6.03 -0.25
CA LEU A 62 5.65 6.09 -1.61
C LEU A 62 6.28 7.45 -1.97
N MET A 63 5.83 8.54 -1.32
CA MET A 63 6.32 9.90 -1.54
C MET A 63 7.51 10.28 -0.64
N THR A 64 7.71 9.59 0.47
CA THR A 64 8.82 9.83 1.41
C THR A 64 10.11 9.03 1.07
N ASN A 65 10.28 8.61 -0.19
CA ASN A 65 11.53 8.07 -0.76
C ASN A 65 11.91 8.90 -2.00
#